data_AF-A0A8T5UHS5-F1
#
_entry.id   AF-A0A8T5UHS5-F1
#
_cell.length_a   1.000
_cell.length_b   1.000
_cell.length_c   1.000
_cell.angle_alpha   90.00
_cell.angle_beta   90.00
_cell.angle_gamma   90.00
#
_symmetry.space_group_name_H-M   'P 1'
#
loop_
_entity.id
_entity.type
_entity.pdbx_description
1 polymer ?
#
loop_
_entity_poly.entity_id
_entity_poly.type
_entity_poly.pdbx_seq_one_letter_code
_entity_poly.pdbx_strand_id
1 'polypeptide(L)'
;MSNVQTFYFFRCYHCGEWFYSKKILKTKKCWKCNRSFQFKNSFKVKRMVSLNDAIKIIKNLKMKGEKETLFKFLDYEKNLE
;
A
#
# COMPACT_ATOMS: atom_id res chain seq x y z
N MET A 1 1.47 25.47 3.56
CA MET A 1 2.34 24.73 2.61
C MET A 1 2.04 23.25 2.68
N SER A 2 1.41 22.70 1.64
CA SER A 2 1.12 21.27 1.57
C SER A 2 2.41 20.52 1.25
N ASN A 3 3.02 19.88 2.25
CA ASN A 3 4.18 19.01 2.07
C ASN A 3 3.75 17.70 1.37
N VAL A 4 3.50 17.80 0.07
CA VAL A 4 3.16 16.68 -0.79
C VAL A 4 4.42 15.87 -1.04
N GLN A 5 4.38 14.57 -0.77
CA GLN A 5 5.50 13.66 -0.95
C GLN A 5 5.03 12.41 -1.68
N THR A 6 5.96 11.72 -2.33
CA THR A 6 5.68 10.40 -2.89
C THR A 6 5.61 9.38 -1.77
N PHE A 7 4.53 8.61 -1.75
CA PHE A 7 4.35 7.47 -0.88
C PHE A 7 4.12 6.20 -1.69
N TYR A 8 4.70 5.11 -1.21
CA TYR A 8 4.46 3.76 -1.69
C TYR A 8 3.51 3.09 -0.71
N PHE A 9 2.35 2.66 -1.20
CA PHE A 9 1.40 1.84 -0.46
C PHE A 9 1.57 0.40 -0.93
N PHE A 10 1.75 -0.54 -0.02
CA PHE A 10 2.10 -1.89 -0.38
C PHE A 10 1.52 -2.90 0.59
N ARG A 11 1.32 -4.12 0.10
CA ARG A 11 0.66 -5.20 0.84
C ARG A 11 1.64 -6.30 1.22
N CYS A 12 1.55 -6.79 2.45
CA CYS A 12 2.27 -8.00 2.83
C CYS A 12 1.71 -9.17 2.01
N TYR A 13 2.56 -9.83 1.22
CA TYR A 13 2.13 -10.99 0.40
C TYR A 13 1.84 -12.26 1.22
N HIS A 14 2.14 -12.26 2.52
CA HIS A 14 1.81 -13.40 3.41
C HIS A 14 0.43 -13.29 4.07
N CYS A 15 -0.01 -12.08 4.43
CA CYS A 15 -1.21 -11.88 5.26
C CYS A 15 -2.11 -10.72 4.79
N GLY A 16 -1.78 -10.12 3.65
CA GLY A 16 -2.59 -9.07 3.05
C GLY A 16 -2.59 -7.73 3.78
N GLU A 17 -1.83 -7.57 4.86
CA GLU A 17 -1.81 -6.32 5.62
C GLU A 17 -1.19 -5.18 4.81
N TRP A 18 -1.85 -4.03 4.82
CA TRP A 18 -1.40 -2.83 4.12
C TRP A 18 -0.40 -2.01 4.94
N PHE A 19 0.62 -1.50 4.25
CA PHE A 19 1.65 -0.62 4.76
C PHE A 19 1.88 0.55 3.81
N TYR A 20 2.51 1.61 4.32
CA TYR A 20 3.01 2.69 3.47
C TYR A 20 4.45 3.07 3.85
N SER A 21 5.20 3.62 2.89
CA SER A 21 6.56 4.12 3.08
C SER A 21 6.84 5.29 2.14
N LYS A 22 7.62 6.27 2.59
CA LYS A 22 8.13 7.35 1.73
C LYS A 22 9.30 6.92 0.86
N LYS A 23 10.03 5.89 1.30
CA LYS A 23 11.24 5.38 0.66
C LYS A 23 11.01 3.99 0.10
N ILE A 24 11.73 3.66 -0.96
CA ILE A 24 11.81 2.29 -1.46
C ILE A 24 12.56 1.45 -0.42
N LEU A 25 11.95 0.36 0.01
CA LEU A 25 12.53 -0.59 0.95
C LEU A 25 13.06 -1.80 0.19
N LYS A 26 14.07 -2.50 0.71
CA LYS A 26 14.44 -3.84 0.22
C LYS A 26 13.54 -4.91 0.85
N THR A 27 13.39 -4.84 2.17
CA THR A 27 12.61 -5.77 2.99
C THR A 27 11.79 -5.00 4.03
N LYS A 28 10.68 -5.59 4.46
CA LYS A 28 9.86 -5.09 5.58
C LYS A 28 9.41 -6.25 6.45
N LYS A 29 9.49 -6.09 7.77
CA LYS A 29 8.84 -6.98 8.74
C LYS A 29 7.36 -6.61 8.88
N CYS A 30 6.46 -7.57 8.67
CA CYS A 30 5.03 -7.41 8.93
C CYS A 30 4.76 -7.62 10.41
N TRP A 31 4.18 -6.63 11.09
CA TRP A 31 3.85 -6.75 12.52
C TRP A 31 2.61 -7.60 12.79
N LYS A 32 1.77 -7.87 11.77
CA LYS A 32 0.57 -8.69 11.90
C LYS A 32 0.87 -10.19 11.86
N CYS A 33 1.61 -10.65 10.85
CA CYS A 33 1.97 -12.08 10.71
C CYS A 33 3.39 -12.41 11.19
N ASN A 34 4.11 -11.42 11.72
CA ASN A 34 5.49 -11.50 12.19
C ASN A 34 6.52 -11.99 11.14
N ARG A 35 6.14 -12.11 9.86
CA ARG A 35 7.02 -12.51 8.76
C ARG A 35 7.69 -11.31 8.10
N SER A 36 8.94 -11.50 7.72
CA SER A 36 9.66 -10.58 6.86
C SER A 36 9.35 -10.86 5.39
N PHE A 37 9.29 -9.80 4.59
CA PHE A 37 8.94 -9.91 3.18
C PHE A 37 9.72 -8.91 2.32
N GLN A 38 10.01 -9.31 1.08
CA GLN A 38 10.72 -8.46 0.12
C GLN A 38 9.75 -7.46 -0.52
N PHE A 39 10.09 -6.17 -0.47
CA PHE A 39 9.24 -5.11 -1.03
C PHE A 39 9.11 -5.20 -2.57
N LYS A 40 10.12 -5.75 -3.25
CA LYS A 40 10.04 -6.00 -4.70
C LYS A 40 8.89 -6.94 -5.06
N ASN A 41 8.60 -7.94 -4.22
CA ASN A 41 7.59 -8.96 -4.47
C ASN A 41 6.20 -8.58 -3.95
N SER A 42 6.08 -7.52 -3.15
CA SER A 42 4.77 -7.04 -2.70
C SER A 42 4.05 -6.27 -3.80
N PHE A 43 2.74 -6.48 -3.90
CA PHE A 43 1.83 -5.56 -4.59
C PHE A 43 1.99 -4.17 -3.99
N LYS A 44 2.19 -3.17 -4.86
CA LYS A 44 2.48 -1.80 -4.44
C LYS A 44 1.95 -0.78 -5.44
N VAL A 45 1.53 0.35 -4.91
CA VAL A 45 1.04 1.51 -5.65
C VAL A 45 1.81 2.74 -5.19
N LYS A 46 2.25 3.57 -6.12
CA LYS A 46 2.90 4.85 -5.86
C LYS A 46 1.88 5.97 -6.00
N ARG A 47 1.76 6.85 -5.00
CA ARG A 47 0.95 8.08 -5.10
C ARG A 47 1.66 9.26 -4.48
N MET A 48 1.47 10.43 -5.09
CA MET A 48 1.96 11.71 -4.60
C MET A 48 0.84 12.37 -3.79
N VAL A 49 0.98 12.40 -2.45
CA VAL A 49 -0.06 12.86 -1.53
C VAL A 49 0.56 13.56 -0.32
N SER A 50 -0.25 14.32 0.42
CA SER A 50 0.17 14.85 1.73
C SER A 50 0.30 13.71 2.76
N LEU A 51 1.04 13.93 3.85
CA LEU A 51 1.13 12.96 4.95
C LEU A 51 -0.26 12.60 5.51
N ASN A 52 -1.12 13.61 5.67
CA ASN A 52 -2.48 13.43 6.20
C ASN A 52 -3.32 12.55 5.27
N ASP A 53 -3.21 12.76 3.97
CA ASP A 53 -3.92 11.94 2.98
C ASP A 53 -3.35 10.52 2.91
N ALA A 54 -2.04 10.34 3.06
CA ALA A 54 -1.44 9.01 3.15
C ALA A 54 -2.01 8.20 4.34
N ILE A 55 -2.19 8.85 5.50
CA ILE A 55 -2.80 8.23 6.69
C ILE A 55 -4.28 7.89 6.44
N LYS A 56 -5.03 8.75 5.74
CA LYS A 56 -6.42 8.45 5.36
C LYS A 56 -6.51 7.27 4.40
N ILE A 57 -5.65 7.25 3.38
CA ILE A 57 -5.61 6.18 2.37
C ILE A 57 -5.31 4.84 3.06
N ILE A 58 -4.28 4.76 3.91
CA ILE A 58 -3.95 3.49 4.57
C ILE A 58 -5.06 3.00 5.49
N LYS A 59 -5.76 3.89 6.22
CA LYS A 59 -6.92 3.53 7.02
C LYS A 59 -8.04 2.95 6.15
N ASN A 60 -8.35 3.61 5.04
CA ASN A 60 -9.37 3.13 4.10
C ASN A 60 -9.00 1.77 3.50
N LEU A 61 -7.73 1.55 3.15
CA LEU A 61 -7.22 0.27 2.63
C LEU A 61 -7.32 -0.87 3.65
N LYS A 62 -7.07 -0.57 4.93
CA LYS A 62 -7.22 -1.56 6.01
C LYS A 62 -8.69 -1.87 6.32
N MET A 63 -9.57 -0.87 6.26
CA MET A 63 -10.99 -1.03 6.56
C MET A 63 -11.75 -1.83 5.47
N LYS A 64 -11.41 -1.65 4.19
CA LYS A 64 -12.12 -2.28 3.06
C LYS A 64 -11.88 -3.79 2.90
N GLY A 65 -11.02 -4.40 3.73
CA GLY A 65 -10.70 -5.82 3.63
C GLY A 65 -9.95 -6.19 2.33
N GLU A 66 -9.30 -7.36 2.34
CA GLU A 66 -8.44 -7.78 1.23
C GLU A 66 -9.18 -7.97 -0.11
N LYS A 67 -10.41 -8.50 -0.06
CA LYS A 67 -11.16 -8.91 -1.26
C LYS A 67 -11.64 -7.72 -2.08
N GLU A 68 -12.22 -6.71 -1.43
CA GLU A 68 -12.82 -5.57 -2.13
C GLU A 68 -11.78 -4.57 -2.65
N THR A 69 -10.66 -4.49 -1.94
CA THR A 69 -9.55 -3.61 -2.31
C THR A 69 -8.83 -4.12 -3.55
N LEU A 70 -8.55 -5.43 -3.64
CA LEU A 70 -7.91 -6.05 -4.80
C LEU A 70 -8.75 -5.85 -6.09
N PHE A 71 -10.07 -6.07 -6.00
CA PHE A 71 -11.00 -5.88 -7.12
C PHE A 71 -11.05 -4.44 -7.62
N LYS A 72 -11.14 -3.45 -6.72
CA LYS A 72 -11.14 -2.02 -7.11
C LYS A 72 -9.82 -1.54 -7.72
N PHE A 73 -8.70 -2.17 -7.38
CA PHE A 73 -7.39 -1.84 -7.99
C PHE A 73 -7.15 -2.56 -9.32
N LEU A 74 -7.54 -3.84 -9.45
CA LEU A 74 -7.48 -4.58 -10.72
C LEU A 74 -8.39 -3.94 -11.79
N ASP A 75 -9.56 -3.45 -11.38
CA ASP A 75 -10.49 -2.75 -12.27
C ASP A 75 -9.91 -1.41 -12.77
N TYR A 76 -9.14 -0.70 -11.93
CA TYR A 76 -8.48 0.54 -12.34
C TYR A 76 -7.33 0.31 -13.33
N GLU A 77 -6.59 -0.80 -13.25
CA GLU A 77 -5.56 -1.14 -14.25
C GLU A 77 -6.18 -1.62 -15.58
N LYS A 78 -7.33 -2.28 -15.57
CA LYS A 78 -8.07 -2.68 -16.79
C LYS A 78 -8.67 -1.51 -17.58
N ASN A 79 -8.97 -0.39 -16.93
CA ASN A 79 -9.53 0.80 -17.58
C ASN A 79 -8.44 1.77 -18.09
N LEU A 80 -7.19 1.32 -18.15
CA LEU A 80 -6.04 2.05 -18.67
C LEU A 80 -5.45 1.42 -19.94
N GLU A 81 -6.13 0.41 -20.51
CA GLU A 81 -5.87 -0.15 -21.85
C GLU A 81 -6.82 0.43 -22.90
#